data_AF-A0A1G3XTD7-F1
#
_entry.id   AF-A0A1G3XTD7-F1
#
_cell.length_a   1.000
_cell.length_b   1.000
_cell.length_c   1.000
_cell.angle_alpha   90.00
_cell.angle_beta   90.00
_cell.angle_gamma   90.00
#
_symmetry.space_group_name_H-M   'P 1'
#
loop_
_entity.id
_entity.type
_entity.pdbx_description
1 polymer ?
#
loop_
_entity_poly.entity_id
_entity_poly.type
_entity_poly.pdbx_seq_one_letter_code
_entity_poly.pdbx_strand_id
1 'polypeptide(L)'
;MNSILFIISITTTALIGFFAVSVTERNKQIFSLPEKFALSFPLGAGIIAFYLFYISILGFNITIISTVPLFMLGMFGILKLYQIRQSSNNLFFSPQRRRGAEKRPTDSMSLTPRLRVSAVNFYFLRMNQLRTRLDSFVNYEECWNKHSWIKRALLILFTITIVWKLSFMFFNAIVIPPIFDDAITCWSYKAKVIYFNKSIEMNPDNPLFLGGAYSLYPLAPSLFRVWIALIMGGWHEGYIQLHSLIILVSLLLLIFINLKEYTSFFMRVLSCYLIISVPLFSTHAYAGYADIILSCYITICFILLMKWYFTKENNILIIAAASMAMAIFTKNEGLVLYLPAALITFSYYCYKVAMKLDEKVKAVSLYILTLCIVAGPWIVFKIVYNIPLW
;
A
#
# COMPACT_ATOMS: atom_id res chain seq x y z
N MET A 1 -23.33 -14.75 -13.38
CA MET A 1 -23.53 -14.01 -12.11
C MET A 1 -22.22 -13.88 -11.31
N ASN A 2 -21.52 -14.99 -11.02
CA ASN A 2 -20.32 -14.98 -10.18
C ASN A 2 -19.19 -14.05 -10.65
N SER A 3 -18.91 -13.96 -11.95
CA SER A 3 -17.86 -13.08 -12.48
C SER A 3 -18.17 -11.60 -12.26
N ILE A 4 -19.44 -11.19 -12.35
CA ILE A 4 -19.87 -9.79 -12.10
C ILE A 4 -19.68 -9.45 -10.63
N LEU A 5 -20.10 -10.33 -9.72
CA LEU A 5 -19.94 -10.12 -8.27
C LEU A 5 -18.46 -10.10 -7.87
N PHE A 6 -17.63 -10.93 -8.49
CA PHE A 6 -16.19 -10.88 -8.31
C PHE A 6 -15.61 -9.53 -8.74
N ILE A 7 -15.97 -9.02 -9.93
CA ILE A 7 -15.56 -7.69 -10.39
C ILE A 7 -15.98 -6.61 -9.39
N ILE A 8 -17.23 -6.67 -8.88
CA ILE A 8 -17.71 -5.74 -7.84
C ILE A 8 -16.83 -5.82 -6.58
N SER A 9 -16.45 -7.01 -6.12
CA SER A 9 -15.57 -7.19 -4.97
C SER A 9 -14.19 -6.54 -5.19
N ILE A 10 -13.60 -6.73 -6.36
CA ILE A 10 -12.30 -6.16 -6.70
C ILE A 10 -12.37 -4.64 -6.83
N THR A 11 -13.40 -4.13 -7.53
CA THR A 11 -13.62 -2.70 -7.71
C THR A 11 -13.89 -1.99 -6.40
N THR A 12 -14.75 -2.54 -5.54
CA THR A 12 -15.03 -1.96 -4.21
C THR A 12 -13.76 -1.92 -3.35
N THR A 13 -12.95 -2.99 -3.38
CA THR A 13 -11.64 -3.02 -2.71
C THR A 13 -10.73 -1.90 -3.21
N ALA A 14 -10.58 -1.76 -4.54
CA ALA A 14 -9.76 -0.70 -5.12
C ALA A 14 -10.30 0.69 -4.77
N LEU A 15 -11.62 0.92 -4.82
CA LEU A 15 -12.22 2.20 -4.45
C LEU A 15 -11.94 2.57 -2.99
N ILE A 16 -11.98 1.61 -2.06
CA ILE A 16 -11.65 1.82 -0.65
C ILE A 16 -10.21 2.33 -0.50
N GLY A 17 -9.24 1.66 -1.13
CA GLY A 17 -7.85 2.09 -1.04
C GLY A 17 -7.58 3.39 -1.80
N PHE A 18 -8.20 3.61 -2.96
CA PHE A 18 -8.11 4.87 -3.71
C PHE A 18 -8.61 6.04 -2.86
N PHE A 19 -9.74 5.84 -2.17
CA PHE A 19 -10.29 6.82 -1.25
C PHE A 19 -9.33 7.07 -0.07
N ALA A 20 -8.78 6.02 0.54
CA ALA A 20 -7.82 6.15 1.64
C ALA A 20 -6.56 6.95 1.24
N VAL A 21 -6.00 6.69 0.05
CA VAL A 21 -4.87 7.47 -0.49
C VAL A 21 -5.28 8.93 -0.72
N SER A 22 -6.45 9.16 -1.31
CA SER A 22 -6.95 10.50 -1.63
C SER A 22 -7.22 11.35 -0.38
N VAL A 23 -7.80 10.75 0.68
CA VAL A 23 -7.99 11.43 1.98
C VAL A 23 -6.64 11.79 2.60
N THR A 24 -5.64 10.93 2.43
CA THR A 24 -4.30 11.15 2.96
C THR A 24 -3.59 12.30 2.24
N GLU A 25 -3.81 12.48 0.93
CA GLU A 25 -3.27 13.60 0.16
C GLU A 25 -3.87 14.97 0.53
N ARG A 26 -5.13 14.99 1.00
CA ARG A 26 -5.87 16.22 1.28
C ARG A 26 -5.86 17.16 0.05
N ASN A 27 -5.52 18.43 0.24
CA ASN A 27 -5.44 19.46 -0.82
C ASN A 27 -4.09 19.47 -1.58
N LYS A 28 -3.17 18.53 -1.31
CA LYS A 28 -1.87 18.46 -1.98
C LYS A 28 -1.80 17.17 -2.80
N GLN A 29 -1.60 17.30 -4.11
CA GLN A 29 -1.35 16.14 -4.96
C GLN A 29 0.08 15.63 -4.71
N ILE A 30 0.20 14.46 -4.08
CA ILE A 30 1.48 13.82 -3.73
C ILE A 30 1.75 12.63 -4.66
N PHE A 31 0.68 11.92 -5.05
CA PHE A 31 0.71 10.74 -5.89
C PHE A 31 0.18 11.08 -7.28
N SER A 32 0.88 10.58 -8.30
CA SER A 32 0.33 10.61 -9.66
C SER A 32 -0.90 9.71 -9.76
N LEU A 33 -1.84 10.01 -10.66
CA LEU A 33 -3.05 9.19 -10.78
C LEU A 33 -2.75 7.69 -11.02
N PRO A 34 -1.80 7.29 -11.90
CA PRO A 34 -1.43 5.88 -12.05
C PRO A 34 -0.89 5.25 -10.77
N GLU A 35 -0.13 6.01 -9.97
CA GLU A 35 0.43 5.55 -8.70
C GLU A 35 -0.69 5.33 -7.67
N LYS A 36 -1.70 6.21 -7.61
CA LYS A 36 -2.89 6.00 -6.77
C LYS A 36 -3.63 4.74 -7.16
N PHE A 37 -3.84 4.50 -8.44
CA PHE A 37 -4.47 3.25 -8.91
C PHE A 37 -3.65 2.02 -8.52
N ALA A 38 -2.32 2.05 -8.69
CA ALA A 38 -1.46 0.94 -8.31
C ALA A 38 -1.41 0.70 -6.79
N LEU A 39 -1.57 1.73 -5.97
CA LEU A 39 -1.70 1.62 -4.50
C LEU A 39 -3.09 1.17 -4.06
N SER A 40 -4.13 1.44 -4.86
CA SER A 40 -5.52 1.36 -4.43
C SER A 40 -5.94 -0.04 -4.01
N PHE A 41 -5.68 -1.06 -4.82
CA PHE A 41 -6.07 -2.44 -4.51
C PHE A 41 -5.36 -3.02 -3.26
N PRO A 42 -4.01 -3.00 -3.15
CA PRO A 42 -3.35 -3.54 -1.97
C PRO A 42 -3.74 -2.81 -0.68
N LEU A 43 -3.80 -1.48 -0.68
CA LEU A 43 -4.22 -0.75 0.52
C LEU A 43 -5.68 -1.03 0.90
N GLY A 44 -6.57 -1.13 -0.08
CA GLY A 44 -7.96 -1.52 0.14
C GLY A 44 -8.08 -2.91 0.76
N ALA A 45 -7.33 -3.89 0.24
CA ALA A 45 -7.31 -5.25 0.76
C ALA A 45 -6.86 -5.29 2.22
N GLY A 46 -5.81 -4.54 2.57
CA GLY A 46 -5.32 -4.43 3.95
C GLY A 46 -6.33 -3.77 4.90
N ILE A 47 -6.97 -2.68 4.46
CA ILE A 47 -8.02 -1.99 5.24
C ILE A 47 -9.19 -2.93 5.52
N ILE A 48 -9.67 -3.65 4.50
CA ILE A 48 -10.76 -4.63 4.63
C ILE A 48 -10.37 -5.76 5.58
N ALA A 49 -9.15 -6.30 5.47
CA ALA A 49 -8.68 -7.35 6.35
C ALA A 49 -8.69 -6.92 7.82
N PHE A 50 -8.15 -5.74 8.13
CA PHE A 50 -8.21 -5.20 9.49
C PHE A 50 -9.65 -4.94 9.94
N TYR A 51 -10.48 -4.38 9.06
CA TYR A 51 -11.88 -4.15 9.37
C TYR A 51 -12.61 -5.44 9.77
N LEU A 52 -12.46 -6.51 8.99
CA LEU A 52 -13.04 -7.82 9.29
C LEU A 52 -12.51 -8.42 10.61
N PHE A 53 -11.23 -8.20 10.90
CA PHE A 53 -10.63 -8.61 12.16
C PHE A 53 -11.28 -7.87 13.35
N TYR A 54 -11.45 -6.55 13.24
CA TYR A 54 -12.05 -5.74 14.31
C TYR A 54 -13.51 -6.09 14.58
N ILE A 55 -14.34 -6.22 13.54
CA ILE A 55 -15.76 -6.58 13.76
C ILE A 55 -15.88 -7.96 14.41
N SER A 56 -14.99 -8.90 14.08
CA SER A 56 -15.01 -10.22 14.68
C SER A 56 -14.56 -10.20 16.14
N ILE A 57 -13.56 -9.39 16.51
CA ILE A 57 -13.18 -9.19 17.92
C ILE A 57 -14.34 -8.59 18.72
N LEU A 58 -15.11 -7.69 18.11
CA LEU A 58 -16.30 -7.10 18.72
C LEU A 58 -17.49 -8.07 18.80
N GLY A 59 -17.34 -9.32 18.38
CA GLY A 59 -18.38 -10.34 18.44
C GLY A 59 -19.45 -10.24 17.36
N PHE A 60 -19.25 -9.39 16.34
CA PHE A 60 -20.18 -9.34 15.21
C PHE A 60 -19.93 -10.49 14.24
N ASN A 61 -21.02 -11.11 13.79
CA ASN A 61 -20.95 -12.08 12.71
C ASN A 61 -20.44 -11.42 11.42
N ILE A 62 -19.58 -12.11 10.69
CA ILE A 62 -19.05 -11.75 9.39
C ILE A 62 -20.07 -12.20 8.33
N THR A 63 -21.00 -11.32 7.99
CA THR A 63 -22.02 -11.55 6.96
C THR A 63 -22.17 -10.29 6.10
N ILE A 64 -22.72 -10.38 4.89
CA ILE A 64 -22.89 -9.19 4.06
C ILE A 64 -23.75 -8.11 4.73
N ILE A 65 -24.77 -8.52 5.50
CA ILE A 65 -25.75 -7.64 6.17
C ILE A 65 -25.12 -6.89 7.35
N SER A 66 -24.24 -7.53 8.11
CA SER A 66 -23.53 -6.88 9.22
C SER A 66 -22.30 -6.10 8.73
N THR A 67 -21.51 -6.74 7.86
CA THR A 67 -20.19 -6.26 7.46
C THR A 67 -20.27 -5.04 6.53
N VAL A 68 -21.15 -5.02 5.52
CA VAL A 68 -21.15 -3.91 4.54
C VAL A 68 -21.70 -2.61 5.14
N PRO A 69 -22.85 -2.59 5.85
CA PRO A 69 -23.38 -1.35 6.43
C PRO A 69 -22.47 -0.75 7.49
N LEU A 70 -21.90 -1.57 8.39
CA LEU A 70 -20.95 -1.08 9.41
C LEU A 70 -19.71 -0.46 8.75
N PHE A 71 -19.23 -1.03 7.64
CA PHE A 71 -18.13 -0.48 6.87
C PHE A 71 -18.50 0.88 6.26
N MET A 72 -19.68 0.97 5.64
CA MET A 72 -20.18 2.21 5.05
C MET A 72 -20.37 3.32 6.10
N LEU A 73 -20.88 2.97 7.29
CA LEU A 73 -21.03 3.91 8.41
C LEU A 73 -19.67 4.43 8.88
N GLY A 74 -18.68 3.55 9.02
CA GLY A 74 -17.31 3.95 9.37
C GLY A 74 -16.70 4.90 8.32
N MET A 75 -16.85 4.57 7.04
CA MET A 75 -16.38 5.41 5.93
C MET A 75 -17.08 6.76 5.89
N PHE A 76 -18.39 6.81 6.12
CA PHE A 76 -19.15 8.05 6.19
C PHE A 76 -18.72 8.91 7.39
N GLY A 77 -18.46 8.29 8.54
CA GLY A 77 -17.91 8.99 9.71
C GLY A 77 -16.57 9.65 9.41
N ILE A 78 -15.65 8.93 8.77
CA ILE A 78 -14.34 9.47 8.35
C ILE A 78 -14.53 10.61 7.36
N LEU A 79 -15.41 10.46 6.36
CA LEU A 79 -15.77 11.51 5.41
C LEU A 79 -16.29 12.77 6.09
N LYS A 80 -17.20 12.61 7.06
CA LYS A 80 -17.78 13.74 7.77
C LYS A 80 -16.75 14.46 8.63
N LEU A 81 -15.90 13.72 9.34
CA LEU A 81 -14.77 14.29 10.09
C LEU A 81 -13.79 15.02 9.17
N TYR A 82 -13.52 14.47 7.99
CA TYR A 82 -12.71 15.12 6.97
C TYR A 82 -13.32 16.45 6.50
N GLN A 83 -14.62 16.45 6.17
CA GLN A 83 -15.34 17.66 5.75
C GLN A 83 -15.38 18.73 6.86
N ILE A 84 -15.69 18.35 8.11
CA ILE A 84 -15.71 19.27 9.26
C ILE A 84 -14.34 19.92 9.44
N ARG A 85 -13.27 19.12 9.37
CA ARG A 85 -11.90 19.63 9.47
C ARG A 85 -11.53 20.57 8.32
N GLN A 86 -11.95 20.27 7.10
CA GLN A 86 -11.72 21.12 5.94
C GLN A 86 -12.47 22.46 6.06
N SER A 87 -13.73 22.43 6.51
CA SER A 87 -14.54 23.62 6.77
C SER A 87 -13.93 24.51 7.85
N SER A 88 -13.45 23.91 8.95
CA SER A 88 -12.77 24.65 10.02
C SER A 88 -11.52 25.37 9.50
N ASN A 89 -10.71 24.75 8.64
CA ASN A 89 -9.55 25.42 8.06
C ASN A 89 -9.96 26.61 7.19
N ASN A 90 -11.03 26.50 6.40
CA ASN A 90 -11.49 27.59 5.54
C ASN A 90 -12.07 28.78 6.35
N LEU A 91 -12.72 28.52 7.50
CA LEU A 91 -13.26 29.57 8.38
C LEU A 91 -12.16 30.38 9.09
N PHE A 92 -11.07 29.73 9.51
CA PHE A 92 -9.91 30.42 10.11
C PHE A 92 -9.04 31.17 9.09
N PHE A 93 -9.11 30.80 7.81
CA PHE A 93 -8.50 31.53 6.70
C PHE A 93 -9.52 32.42 5.97
N SER A 94 -10.50 32.98 6.68
CA SER A 94 -11.15 34.18 6.14
C SER A 94 -10.06 35.23 5.92
N PRO A 95 -10.00 35.89 4.75
CA PRO A 95 -9.02 36.95 4.50
C PRO A 95 -9.41 38.13 5.39
N GLN A 96 -8.95 38.13 6.65
CA GLN A 96 -8.86 39.34 7.43
C GLN A 96 -8.02 40.29 6.60
N ARG A 97 -8.73 41.27 6.01
CA ARG A 97 -8.21 42.47 5.35
C ARG A 97 -6.87 42.85 5.99
N ARG A 98 -5.76 42.53 5.32
CA ARG A 98 -4.51 43.27 5.46
C ARG A 98 -4.74 44.66 4.86
N ARG A 99 -5.54 45.48 5.54
CA ARG A 99 -5.51 46.93 5.41
C ARG A 99 -4.77 47.45 6.62
N GLY A 100 -3.59 48.01 6.38
CA GLY A 100 -2.90 48.86 7.34
C GLY A 100 -1.56 48.31 7.80
N ALA A 101 -0.52 49.05 7.41
CA ALA A 101 0.80 49.18 8.01
C ALA A 101 1.96 48.54 7.22
N GLU A 102 2.22 49.13 6.06
CA GLU A 102 3.55 49.15 5.47
C GLU A 102 4.47 50.02 6.36
N LYS A 103 5.18 49.39 7.29
CA LYS A 103 6.35 50.01 7.95
C LYS A 103 7.60 49.51 7.25
N ARG A 104 8.31 50.42 6.57
CA ARG A 104 9.65 50.20 6.01
C ARG A 104 10.60 49.76 7.14
N PRO A 105 11.38 48.69 6.97
CA PRO A 105 12.51 48.41 7.85
C PRO A 105 13.73 49.21 7.39
N THR A 106 14.20 50.09 8.25
CA THR A 106 15.55 50.64 8.24
C THR A 106 16.54 49.58 8.73
N ASP A 107 17.60 49.41 7.93
CA ASP A 107 18.95 48.91 8.21
C ASP A 107 19.27 48.16 9.52
N SER A 108 19.77 46.93 9.33
CA SER A 108 21.14 46.49 9.71
C SER A 108 21.17 45.04 10.22
N MET A 109 21.76 44.14 9.43
CA MET A 109 22.84 43.23 9.87
C MET A 109 23.30 42.40 8.66
N SER A 110 24.52 42.70 8.21
CA SER A 110 25.20 42.05 7.10
C SER A 110 25.65 40.64 7.47
N LEU A 111 24.85 39.63 7.11
CA LEU A 111 25.36 38.27 6.89
C LEU A 111 25.92 38.19 5.47
N THR A 112 27.16 37.72 5.37
CA THR A 112 27.98 37.74 4.15
C THR A 112 27.25 37.14 2.93
N PRO A 113 27.23 37.81 1.77
CA PRO A 113 26.41 37.41 0.61
C PRO A 113 26.78 36.05 -0.02
N ARG A 114 27.99 35.54 0.24
CA ARG A 114 28.52 34.36 -0.47
C ARG A 114 27.89 33.02 -0.06
N LEU A 115 27.36 32.89 1.16
CA LEU A 115 26.81 31.61 1.63
C LEU A 115 25.31 31.43 1.34
N ARG A 116 24.52 32.51 1.30
CA ARG A 116 23.07 32.42 0.96
C ARG A 116 22.82 32.10 -0.51
N VAL A 117 23.67 32.60 -1.42
CA VAL A 117 23.49 32.38 -2.86
C VAL A 117 23.77 30.92 -3.24
N SER A 118 24.69 30.23 -2.56
CA SER A 118 25.01 28.83 -2.85
C SER A 118 23.90 27.86 -2.45
N ALA A 119 23.31 28.03 -1.27
CA ALA A 119 22.22 27.15 -0.80
C ALA A 119 20.91 27.36 -1.58
N VAL A 120 20.57 28.61 -1.91
CA VAL A 120 19.37 28.92 -2.70
C VAL A 120 19.54 28.46 -4.15
N ASN A 121 20.71 28.66 -4.77
CA ASN A 121 20.97 28.16 -6.12
C ASN A 121 20.98 26.63 -6.17
N PHE A 122 21.48 25.94 -5.14
CA PHE A 122 21.44 24.47 -5.08
C PHE A 122 20.00 23.94 -4.96
N TYR A 123 19.16 24.57 -4.11
CA TYR A 123 17.75 24.21 -3.99
C TYR A 123 16.96 24.53 -5.27
N PHE A 124 17.25 25.66 -5.92
CA PHE A 124 16.58 26.08 -7.16
C PHE A 124 16.98 25.22 -8.36
N LEU A 125 18.26 24.83 -8.47
CA LEU A 125 18.75 23.90 -9.50
C LEU A 125 18.14 22.50 -9.32
N ARG A 126 18.00 22.03 -8.07
CA ARG A 126 17.38 20.72 -7.78
C ARG A 126 15.86 20.73 -8.03
N MET A 127 15.18 21.84 -7.73
CA MET A 127 13.76 22.03 -8.03
C MET A 127 13.49 22.19 -9.54
N ASN A 128 14.34 22.90 -10.27
CA ASN A 128 14.23 22.99 -11.74
C ASN A 128 14.55 21.66 -12.44
N GLN A 129 15.46 20.84 -11.91
CA GLN A 129 15.66 19.47 -12.38
C GLN A 129 14.47 18.54 -12.11
N LEU A 130 13.70 18.78 -11.04
CA LEU A 130 12.44 18.07 -10.78
C LEU A 130 11.29 18.56 -11.67
N ARG A 131 11.27 19.85 -12.01
CA ARG A 131 10.26 20.46 -12.89
C ARG A 131 10.43 20.05 -14.35
N THR A 132 11.65 20.04 -14.88
CA THR A 132 11.93 19.54 -16.25
C THR A 132 11.71 18.03 -16.39
N ARG A 133 11.67 17.28 -15.28
CA ARG A 133 11.30 15.85 -15.27
C ARG A 133 9.79 15.60 -15.30
N LEU A 134 8.95 16.57 -14.92
CA LEU A 134 7.49 16.47 -15.03
C LEU A 134 7.01 16.58 -16.48
N ASP A 135 7.73 17.32 -17.33
CA ASP A 135 7.44 17.45 -18.76
C ASP A 135 7.74 16.16 -19.57
N SER A 136 8.44 15.19 -18.96
CA SER A 136 8.86 13.94 -19.62
C SER A 136 7.75 12.90 -19.86
N PHE A 137 6.51 13.17 -19.44
CA PHE A 137 5.37 12.31 -19.79
C PHE A 137 5.00 12.42 -21.29
N VAL A 138 5.41 13.50 -21.97
CA VAL A 138 4.97 13.81 -23.33
C VAL A 138 5.89 13.24 -24.42
N ASN A 139 7.14 12.87 -24.11
CA ASN A 139 8.13 12.45 -25.13
C ASN A 139 8.34 10.93 -25.22
N TYR A 140 7.28 10.14 -25.10
CA TYR A 140 7.35 8.69 -25.32
C TYR A 140 7.72 8.35 -26.78
N GLU A 141 7.14 9.07 -27.73
CA GLU A 141 7.44 8.93 -29.17
C GLU A 141 8.89 9.34 -29.50
N GLU A 142 9.42 10.33 -28.79
CA GLU A 142 10.78 10.79 -28.98
C GLU A 142 11.84 9.77 -28.51
N CYS A 143 11.48 8.88 -27.57
CA CYS A 143 12.37 7.83 -27.06
C CYS A 143 12.37 6.56 -27.92
N TRP A 144 11.21 6.15 -28.47
CA TRP A 144 11.10 4.94 -29.28
C TRP A 144 11.97 5.02 -30.53
N ASN A 145 11.89 6.15 -31.25
CA ASN A 145 12.65 6.36 -32.47
C ASN A 145 14.17 6.47 -32.24
N LYS A 146 14.60 6.82 -31.03
CA LYS A 146 16.02 6.90 -30.63
C LYS A 146 16.62 5.55 -30.21
N HIS A 147 15.81 4.50 -30.00
CA HIS A 147 16.31 3.17 -29.65
C HIS A 147 16.81 2.40 -30.87
N SER A 148 17.94 1.68 -30.72
CA SER A 148 18.40 0.70 -31.71
C SER A 148 17.35 -0.40 -31.91
N TRP A 149 17.33 -1.01 -33.09
CA TRP A 149 16.38 -2.08 -33.41
C TRP A 149 16.45 -3.24 -32.41
N ILE A 150 17.65 -3.56 -31.89
CA ILE A 150 17.86 -4.58 -30.84
C ILE A 150 17.09 -4.20 -29.57
N LYS A 151 17.21 -2.95 -29.10
CA LYS A 151 16.50 -2.49 -27.89
C LYS A 151 14.99 -2.55 -28.07
N ARG A 152 14.47 -2.22 -29.26
CA ARG A 152 13.03 -2.33 -29.57
C ARG A 152 12.56 -3.78 -29.58
N ALA A 153 13.31 -4.68 -30.22
CA ALA A 153 13.01 -6.12 -30.23
C ALA A 153 12.98 -6.70 -28.81
N LEU A 154 13.94 -6.34 -27.96
CA LEU A 154 13.97 -6.75 -26.56
C LEU A 154 12.79 -6.19 -25.76
N LEU A 155 12.42 -4.92 -25.95
CA LEU A 155 11.23 -4.34 -25.31
C LEU A 155 9.95 -5.11 -25.67
N ILE A 156 9.78 -5.45 -26.94
CA ILE A 156 8.65 -6.23 -27.42
C ILE A 156 8.66 -7.61 -26.79
N LEU A 157 9.80 -8.32 -26.83
CA LEU A 157 9.97 -9.65 -26.24
C LEU A 157 9.63 -9.66 -24.73
N PHE A 158 10.18 -8.70 -23.98
CA PHE A 158 9.92 -8.57 -22.54
C PHE A 158 8.44 -8.29 -22.26
N THR A 159 7.81 -7.39 -23.02
CA THR A 159 6.40 -7.04 -22.86
C THR A 159 5.50 -8.24 -23.16
N ILE A 160 5.74 -8.94 -24.28
CA ILE A 160 5.02 -10.17 -24.65
C ILE A 160 5.17 -11.21 -23.54
N THR A 161 6.39 -11.38 -22.99
CA THR A 161 6.63 -12.36 -21.93
C THR A 161 5.88 -12.00 -20.65
N ILE A 162 5.87 -10.72 -20.26
CA ILE A 162 5.11 -10.25 -19.09
C ILE A 162 3.62 -10.55 -19.29
N VAL A 163 3.05 -10.17 -20.43
CA VAL A 163 1.62 -10.40 -20.74
C VAL A 163 1.31 -11.90 -20.75
N TRP A 164 2.12 -12.70 -21.43
CA TRP A 164 1.98 -14.15 -21.47
C TRP A 164 1.99 -14.78 -20.07
N LYS A 165 2.95 -14.39 -19.22
CA LYS A 165 3.07 -14.89 -17.85
C LYS A 165 1.86 -14.51 -16.99
N LEU A 166 1.38 -13.27 -17.09
CA LEU A 166 0.17 -12.82 -16.38
C LEU A 166 -1.06 -13.62 -16.84
N SER A 167 -1.23 -13.82 -18.14
CA SER A 167 -2.32 -14.64 -18.69
C SER A 167 -2.23 -16.10 -18.25
N PHE A 168 -1.02 -16.67 -18.25
CA PHE A 168 -0.78 -18.03 -17.75
C PHE A 168 -1.14 -18.15 -16.26
N MET A 169 -0.69 -17.21 -15.42
CA MET A 169 -1.04 -17.21 -13.99
C MET A 169 -2.55 -17.02 -13.76
N PHE A 170 -3.20 -16.16 -14.53
CA PHE A 170 -4.65 -15.97 -14.48
C PHE A 170 -5.40 -17.26 -14.80
N PHE A 171 -5.02 -17.93 -15.89
CA PHE A 171 -5.62 -19.21 -16.27
C PHE A 171 -5.44 -20.27 -15.18
N ASN A 172 -4.22 -20.43 -14.66
CA ASN A 172 -3.95 -21.40 -13.60
C ASN A 172 -4.70 -21.06 -12.30
N ALA A 173 -4.78 -19.78 -11.92
CA ALA A 173 -5.49 -19.37 -10.71
C ALA A 173 -7.00 -19.69 -10.79
N ILE A 174 -7.61 -19.64 -11.98
CA ILE A 174 -9.03 -19.96 -12.17
C ILE A 174 -9.27 -21.47 -12.23
N VAL A 175 -8.42 -22.19 -12.94
CA VAL A 175 -8.62 -23.61 -13.27
C VAL A 175 -8.11 -24.54 -12.17
N ILE A 176 -6.97 -24.19 -11.55
CA ILE A 176 -6.29 -25.03 -10.58
C ILE A 176 -6.65 -24.53 -9.17
N PRO A 177 -7.26 -25.38 -8.32
CA PRO A 177 -7.46 -25.03 -6.92
C PRO A 177 -6.11 -24.86 -6.19
N PRO A 178 -6.07 -24.32 -4.97
CA PRO A 178 -4.83 -24.31 -4.21
C PRO A 178 -4.37 -25.77 -4.01
N ILE A 179 -3.20 -26.12 -4.52
CA ILE A 179 -2.63 -27.49 -4.44
C ILE A 179 -1.45 -27.59 -3.48
N PHE A 180 -0.88 -26.47 -3.04
CA PHE A 180 0.28 -26.47 -2.16
C PHE A 180 -0.15 -26.41 -0.71
N ASP A 181 0.55 -27.17 0.15
CA ASP A 181 0.18 -27.37 1.54
C ASP A 181 0.01 -26.06 2.32
N ASP A 182 1.00 -25.17 2.30
CA ASP A 182 0.91 -23.85 2.95
C ASP A 182 -0.26 -23.02 2.41
N ALA A 183 -0.49 -23.04 1.09
CA ALA A 183 -1.57 -22.28 0.48
C ALA A 183 -2.95 -22.75 0.91
N ILE A 184 -3.09 -24.07 1.08
CA ILE A 184 -4.29 -24.72 1.56
C ILE A 184 -4.45 -24.44 3.05
N THR A 185 -3.50 -24.88 3.88
CA THR A 185 -3.63 -24.93 5.34
C THR A 185 -3.61 -23.56 5.99
N CYS A 186 -2.67 -22.69 5.59
CA CYS A 186 -2.45 -21.42 6.27
C CYS A 186 -3.40 -20.32 5.79
N TRP A 187 -3.84 -20.36 4.53
CA TRP A 187 -4.58 -19.25 3.92
C TRP A 187 -6.01 -19.62 3.54
N SER A 188 -6.18 -20.68 2.75
CA SER A 188 -7.46 -21.01 2.12
C SER A 188 -8.41 -21.74 3.06
N TYR A 189 -7.90 -22.71 3.83
CA TYR A 189 -8.67 -23.45 4.82
C TYR A 189 -9.16 -22.52 5.94
N LYS A 190 -8.27 -21.70 6.51
CA LYS A 190 -8.65 -20.68 7.50
C LYS A 190 -9.79 -19.78 6.99
N ALA A 191 -9.66 -19.30 5.76
CA ALA A 191 -10.66 -18.45 5.16
C ALA A 191 -12.02 -19.16 4.99
N LYS A 192 -12.02 -20.46 4.62
CA LYS A 192 -13.25 -21.27 4.58
C LYS A 192 -13.88 -21.40 5.96
N VAL A 193 -13.09 -21.75 6.97
CA VAL A 193 -13.59 -21.89 8.35
C VAL A 193 -14.24 -20.58 8.80
N ILE A 194 -13.56 -19.44 8.62
CA ILE A 194 -14.09 -18.13 8.99
C ILE A 194 -15.36 -17.79 8.19
N TYR A 195 -15.37 -18.07 6.89
CA TYR A 195 -16.52 -17.80 6.03
C TYR A 195 -17.77 -18.61 6.43
N PHE A 196 -17.62 -19.92 6.65
CA PHE A 196 -18.73 -20.80 6.99
C PHE A 196 -19.19 -20.64 8.45
N ASN A 197 -18.27 -20.39 9.38
CA ASN A 197 -18.59 -20.10 10.79
C ASN A 197 -19.12 -18.67 10.98
N LYS A 198 -19.00 -17.81 9.96
CA LYS A 198 -19.38 -16.39 10.01
C LYS A 198 -18.71 -15.63 11.16
N SER A 199 -17.56 -16.08 11.63
CA SER A 199 -16.81 -15.47 12.74
C SER A 199 -15.41 -16.06 12.80
N ILE A 200 -14.49 -15.34 13.43
CA ILE A 200 -13.19 -15.87 13.82
C ILE A 200 -13.38 -16.57 15.18
N GLU A 201 -13.06 -17.86 15.25
CA GLU A 201 -13.04 -18.59 16.52
C GLU A 201 -11.89 -18.08 17.39
N MET A 202 -12.24 -17.56 18.58
CA MET A 202 -11.31 -16.92 19.50
C MET A 202 -10.98 -17.80 20.71
N ASN A 203 -11.65 -18.94 20.90
CA ASN A 203 -11.34 -19.87 21.98
C ASN A 203 -10.08 -20.70 21.64
N PRO A 204 -8.96 -20.58 22.38
CA PRO A 204 -7.74 -21.36 22.14
C PRO A 204 -7.92 -22.87 22.26
N ASP A 205 -8.90 -23.33 23.04
CA ASP A 205 -9.17 -24.75 23.24
C ASP A 205 -9.99 -25.37 22.09
N ASN A 206 -10.53 -24.54 21.19
CA ASN A 206 -11.28 -25.02 20.03
C ASN A 206 -10.30 -25.42 18.91
N PRO A 207 -10.43 -26.61 18.29
CA PRO A 207 -9.62 -27.01 17.13
C PRO A 207 -9.65 -26.01 15.95
N LEU A 208 -10.70 -25.20 15.85
CA LEU A 208 -10.88 -24.17 14.83
C LEU A 208 -10.31 -22.80 15.23
N PHE A 209 -9.58 -22.69 16.34
CA PHE A 209 -8.99 -21.43 16.82
C PHE A 209 -8.22 -20.70 15.70
N LEU A 210 -8.63 -19.45 15.43
CA LEU A 210 -8.18 -18.62 14.29
C LEU A 210 -8.22 -19.32 12.92
N GLY A 211 -9.21 -20.21 12.74
CA GLY A 211 -9.49 -21.00 11.55
C GLY A 211 -8.60 -22.23 11.35
N GLY A 212 -7.92 -22.70 12.40
CA GLY A 212 -6.74 -23.58 12.44
C GLY A 212 -6.70 -24.79 11.49
N ALA A 213 -5.63 -25.00 10.73
CA ALA A 213 -4.55 -25.92 11.12
C ALA A 213 -3.30 -25.26 11.73
N TYR A 214 -3.12 -23.94 11.58
CA TYR A 214 -1.94 -23.22 12.08
C TYR A 214 -2.31 -21.83 12.64
N SER A 215 -2.43 -21.67 13.95
CA SER A 215 -2.81 -20.38 14.58
C SER A 215 -1.71 -19.30 14.54
N LEU A 216 -0.47 -19.68 14.19
CA LEU A 216 0.72 -18.81 14.20
C LEU A 216 0.66 -17.66 13.20
N TYR A 217 0.07 -17.91 12.03
CA TYR A 217 0.07 -16.96 10.93
C TYR A 217 -1.04 -15.90 11.05
N PRO A 218 -0.72 -14.64 10.71
CA PRO A 218 -1.70 -13.56 10.62
C PRO A 218 -2.86 -13.84 9.67
N LEU A 219 -3.97 -13.15 9.88
CA LEU A 219 -5.24 -13.44 9.23
C LEU A 219 -5.51 -12.62 7.97
N ALA A 220 -4.69 -11.61 7.62
CA ALA A 220 -5.02 -10.73 6.50
C ALA A 220 -5.27 -11.47 5.17
N PRO A 221 -4.42 -12.43 4.74
CA PRO A 221 -4.67 -13.18 3.50
C PRO A 221 -5.98 -13.96 3.53
N SER A 222 -6.37 -14.47 4.71
CA SER A 222 -7.59 -15.25 4.87
C SER A 222 -8.84 -14.37 4.95
N LEU A 223 -8.79 -13.28 5.71
CA LEU A 223 -9.91 -12.34 5.85
C LEU A 223 -10.21 -11.65 4.51
N PHE A 224 -9.20 -11.35 3.70
CA PHE A 224 -9.46 -10.78 2.40
C PHE A 224 -10.15 -11.77 1.44
N ARG A 225 -9.83 -13.07 1.53
CA ARG A 225 -10.59 -14.11 0.81
C ARG A 225 -12.05 -14.20 1.28
N VAL A 226 -12.27 -14.08 2.60
CA VAL A 226 -13.62 -14.04 3.18
C VAL A 226 -14.41 -12.87 2.61
N TRP A 227 -13.81 -11.67 2.52
CA TRP A 227 -14.45 -10.52 1.88
C TRP A 227 -14.93 -10.82 0.44
N ILE A 228 -14.05 -11.41 -0.38
CA ILE A 228 -14.40 -11.77 -1.75
C ILE A 228 -15.57 -12.76 -1.78
N ALA A 229 -15.53 -13.80 -0.95
CA ALA A 229 -16.60 -14.78 -0.84
C ALA A 229 -17.93 -14.18 -0.36
N LEU A 230 -17.90 -13.20 0.56
CA LEU A 230 -19.10 -12.49 1.03
C LEU A 230 -19.78 -11.71 -0.10
N ILE A 231 -19.02 -10.93 -0.87
CA ILE A 231 -19.57 -10.13 -1.99
C ILE A 231 -20.04 -11.04 -3.13
N MET A 232 -19.34 -12.16 -3.36
CA MET A 232 -19.76 -13.17 -4.32
C MET A 232 -21.01 -13.95 -3.89
N GLY A 233 -21.38 -13.91 -2.60
CA GLY A 233 -22.48 -14.69 -2.04
C GLY A 233 -22.19 -16.20 -1.98
N GLY A 234 -20.94 -16.62 -2.14
CA GLY A 234 -20.55 -18.02 -2.21
C GLY A 234 -19.03 -18.23 -2.28
N TRP A 235 -18.58 -19.44 -1.99
CA TRP A 235 -17.17 -19.81 -2.07
C TRP A 235 -16.83 -20.39 -3.45
N HIS A 236 -15.82 -19.82 -4.12
CA HIS A 236 -15.31 -20.36 -5.39
C HIS A 236 -13.77 -20.26 -5.44
N GLU A 237 -13.09 -21.40 -5.46
CA GLU A 237 -11.62 -21.48 -5.36
C GLU A 237 -10.90 -20.57 -6.35
N GLY A 238 -11.28 -20.67 -7.64
CA GLY A 238 -10.60 -19.93 -8.69
C GLY A 238 -10.65 -18.40 -8.51
N TYR A 239 -11.85 -17.85 -8.36
CA TYR A 239 -12.04 -16.41 -8.15
C TYR A 239 -11.39 -15.91 -6.85
N ILE A 240 -11.53 -16.66 -5.77
CA ILE A 240 -11.00 -16.25 -4.47
C ILE A 240 -9.48 -16.14 -4.52
N GLN A 241 -8.77 -16.96 -5.30
CA GLN A 241 -7.30 -16.89 -5.41
C GLN A 241 -6.78 -15.73 -6.27
N LEU A 242 -7.58 -15.22 -7.21
CA LEU A 242 -7.17 -14.16 -8.16
C LEU A 242 -6.68 -12.87 -7.49
N HIS A 243 -7.03 -12.64 -6.22
CA HIS A 243 -6.53 -11.49 -5.49
C HIS A 243 -5.01 -11.38 -5.45
N SER A 244 -4.30 -12.52 -5.34
CA SER A 244 -2.84 -12.53 -5.30
C SER A 244 -2.24 -12.05 -6.63
N LEU A 245 -2.85 -12.44 -7.76
CA LEU A 245 -2.46 -11.96 -9.08
C LEU A 245 -2.71 -10.45 -9.24
N ILE A 246 -3.84 -9.93 -8.74
CA ILE A 246 -4.14 -8.49 -8.80
C ILE A 246 -3.13 -7.70 -7.95
N ILE A 247 -2.71 -8.25 -6.81
CA ILE A 247 -1.63 -7.67 -5.99
C ILE A 247 -0.28 -7.73 -6.72
N LEU A 248 0.03 -8.82 -7.42
CA LEU A 248 1.23 -8.89 -8.26
C LEU A 248 1.23 -7.82 -9.36
N VAL A 249 0.10 -7.64 -10.05
CA VAL A 249 -0.04 -6.58 -11.06
C VAL A 249 0.16 -5.20 -10.43
N SER A 250 -0.41 -4.97 -9.25
CA SER A 250 -0.22 -3.74 -8.48
C SER A 250 1.25 -3.50 -8.11
N LEU A 251 1.96 -4.53 -7.65
CA LEU A 251 3.40 -4.50 -7.38
C LEU A 251 4.22 -4.14 -8.63
N LEU A 252 3.96 -4.78 -9.76
CA LEU A 252 4.66 -4.49 -11.03
C LEU A 252 4.39 -3.05 -11.49
N LEU A 253 3.15 -2.58 -11.40
CA LEU A 253 2.78 -1.20 -11.72
C LEU A 253 3.49 -0.20 -10.80
N LEU A 254 3.54 -0.46 -9.49
CA LEU A 254 4.22 0.41 -8.52
C LEU A 254 5.71 0.55 -8.84
N ILE A 255 6.39 -0.57 -9.10
CA ILE A 255 7.80 -0.57 -9.49
C ILE A 255 7.99 0.18 -10.80
N PHE A 256 7.20 -0.15 -11.81
CA PHE A 256 7.26 0.48 -13.11
C PHE A 256 7.04 2.00 -13.03
N ILE A 257 6.06 2.46 -12.26
CA ILE A 257 5.73 3.89 -12.13
C ILE A 257 6.82 4.62 -11.35
N ASN A 258 7.31 4.07 -10.24
CA ASN A 258 8.26 4.77 -9.37
C ASN A 258 9.69 4.76 -9.93
N LEU A 259 10.06 3.77 -10.76
CA LEU A 259 11.36 3.76 -11.44
C LEU A 259 11.50 4.84 -12.53
N LYS A 260 10.40 5.50 -12.95
CA LYS A 260 10.42 6.54 -13.99
C LYS A 260 11.35 7.71 -13.65
N GLU A 261 11.52 8.01 -12.36
CA GLU A 261 12.30 9.17 -11.91
C GLU A 261 13.81 8.88 -11.86
N TYR A 262 14.18 7.60 -11.95
CA TYR A 262 15.54 7.11 -11.72
C TYR A 262 16.15 6.42 -12.93
N THR A 263 15.33 5.92 -13.86
CA THR A 263 15.79 5.01 -14.92
C THR A 263 15.06 5.24 -16.24
N SER A 264 15.61 4.67 -17.32
CA SER A 264 14.99 4.72 -18.65
C SER A 264 13.78 3.79 -18.75
N PHE A 265 12.92 4.02 -19.75
CA PHE A 265 11.78 3.15 -20.04
C PHE A 265 12.18 1.68 -20.19
N PHE A 266 13.28 1.41 -20.89
CA PHE A 266 13.85 0.07 -21.04
C PHE A 266 14.11 -0.61 -19.70
N MET A 267 14.75 0.10 -18.75
CA MET A 267 15.05 -0.46 -17.44
C MET A 267 13.80 -0.73 -16.62
N ARG A 268 12.73 0.07 -16.80
CA ARG A 268 11.44 -0.14 -16.12
C ARG A 268 10.76 -1.42 -16.60
N VAL A 269 10.70 -1.63 -17.92
CA VAL A 269 10.15 -2.87 -18.52
C VAL A 269 11.02 -4.07 -18.15
N LEU A 270 12.35 -3.93 -18.25
CA LEU A 270 13.29 -4.97 -17.86
C LEU A 270 13.11 -5.37 -16.38
N SER A 271 12.91 -4.40 -15.48
CA SER A 271 12.68 -4.67 -14.06
C SER A 271 11.41 -5.51 -13.83
N CYS A 272 10.31 -5.14 -14.49
CA CYS A 272 9.07 -5.93 -14.43
C CYS A 272 9.25 -7.33 -15.02
N TYR A 273 9.98 -7.44 -16.13
CA TYR A 273 10.31 -8.71 -16.77
C TYR A 273 11.14 -9.60 -15.85
N LEU A 274 12.18 -9.06 -15.20
CA LEU A 274 13.03 -9.84 -14.29
C LEU A 274 12.21 -10.39 -13.12
N ILE A 275 11.34 -9.58 -12.52
CA ILE A 275 10.48 -10.01 -11.40
C ILE A 275 9.53 -11.12 -11.83
N ILE A 276 8.79 -10.94 -12.93
CA ILE A 276 7.79 -11.93 -13.37
C ILE A 276 8.45 -13.21 -13.92
N SER A 277 9.72 -13.13 -14.33
CA SER A 277 10.50 -14.27 -14.81
C SER A 277 10.99 -15.17 -13.67
N VAL A 278 11.02 -14.68 -12.41
CA VAL A 278 11.32 -15.52 -11.24
C VAL A 278 10.21 -16.57 -11.10
N PRO A 279 10.51 -17.89 -11.23
CA PRO A 279 9.48 -18.93 -11.22
C PRO A 279 8.63 -18.90 -9.95
N LEU A 280 9.26 -18.61 -8.81
CA LEU A 280 8.61 -18.56 -7.51
C LEU A 280 7.51 -17.49 -7.43
N PHE A 281 7.70 -16.33 -8.08
CA PHE A 281 6.65 -15.31 -8.17
C PHE A 281 5.43 -15.82 -8.95
N SER A 282 5.68 -16.58 -10.03
CA SER A 282 4.59 -17.15 -10.83
C SER A 282 3.79 -18.16 -9.99
N THR A 283 4.47 -19.10 -9.34
CA THR A 283 3.83 -20.13 -8.52
C THR A 283 3.05 -19.53 -7.35
N HIS A 284 3.65 -18.61 -6.59
CA HIS A 284 2.99 -17.99 -5.46
C HIS A 284 1.80 -17.10 -5.84
N ALA A 285 1.83 -16.47 -7.01
CA ALA A 285 0.74 -15.61 -7.45
C ALA A 285 -0.52 -16.40 -7.83
N TYR A 286 -0.41 -17.48 -8.60
CA TYR A 286 -1.61 -18.24 -8.98
C TYR A 286 -2.13 -19.13 -7.85
N ALA A 287 -1.24 -19.65 -6.99
CA ALA A 287 -1.62 -20.48 -5.85
C ALA A 287 -2.13 -19.70 -4.62
N GLY A 288 -2.12 -18.37 -4.67
CA GLY A 288 -2.64 -17.53 -3.58
C GLY A 288 -1.74 -17.47 -2.35
N TYR A 289 -0.42 -17.57 -2.47
CA TYR A 289 0.47 -17.42 -1.32
C TYR A 289 0.47 -16.00 -0.75
N ALA A 290 0.63 -15.90 0.57
CA ALA A 290 0.75 -14.62 1.27
C ALA A 290 2.04 -13.85 0.91
N ASP A 291 3.05 -14.52 0.38
CA ASP A 291 4.36 -13.94 0.05
C ASP A 291 4.30 -12.85 -1.01
N ILE A 292 3.38 -12.96 -1.98
CA ILE A 292 3.13 -11.90 -2.97
C ILE A 292 2.52 -10.66 -2.30
N ILE A 293 1.61 -10.88 -1.35
CA ILE A 293 0.96 -9.82 -0.57
C ILE A 293 2.00 -9.10 0.30
N LEU A 294 2.81 -9.87 1.03
CA LEU A 294 3.90 -9.35 1.84
C LEU A 294 4.87 -8.54 0.98
N SER A 295 5.32 -9.09 -0.15
CA SER A 295 6.23 -8.44 -1.11
C SER A 295 5.69 -7.12 -1.62
N CYS A 296 4.39 -7.03 -1.86
CA CYS A 296 3.74 -5.78 -2.26
C CYS A 296 3.79 -4.73 -1.14
N TYR A 297 3.36 -5.08 0.07
CA TYR A 297 3.33 -4.12 1.19
C TYR A 297 4.71 -3.63 1.60
N ILE A 298 5.73 -4.51 1.64
CA ILE A 298 7.10 -4.07 1.94
C ILE A 298 7.63 -3.16 0.83
N THR A 299 7.34 -3.47 -0.44
CA THR A 299 7.75 -2.65 -1.58
C THR A 299 7.12 -1.26 -1.51
N ILE A 300 5.82 -1.18 -1.20
CA ILE A 300 5.13 0.10 -0.95
C ILE A 300 5.83 0.85 0.18
N CYS A 301 6.09 0.22 1.33
CA CYS A 301 6.77 0.85 2.46
C CYS A 301 8.11 1.47 2.03
N PHE A 302 9.00 0.71 1.38
CA PHE A 302 10.33 1.20 0.99
C PHE A 302 10.31 2.27 -0.10
N ILE A 303 9.44 2.14 -1.10
CA ILE A 303 9.23 3.18 -2.12
C ILE A 303 8.79 4.49 -1.45
N LEU A 304 7.83 4.41 -0.53
CA LEU A 304 7.28 5.58 0.14
C LEU A 304 8.26 6.19 1.16
N LEU A 305 9.07 5.40 1.85
CA LEU A 305 10.17 5.91 2.68
C LEU A 305 11.19 6.69 1.84
N MET A 306 11.56 6.16 0.67
CA MET A 306 12.44 6.87 -0.28
C MET A 306 11.78 8.16 -0.79
N LYS A 307 10.49 8.11 -1.14
CA LYS A 307 9.76 9.30 -1.60
C LYS A 307 9.63 10.36 -0.50
N TRP A 308 9.41 9.94 0.75
CA TRP A 308 9.42 10.84 1.91
C TRP A 308 10.80 11.47 2.12
N TYR A 309 11.89 10.72 1.96
CA TYR A 309 13.25 11.27 2.07
C TYR A 309 13.46 12.50 1.15
N PHE A 310 12.90 12.49 -0.06
CA PHE A 310 13.00 13.61 -1.00
C PHE A 310 11.96 14.71 -0.77
N THR A 311 10.71 14.35 -0.48
CA THR A 311 9.58 15.31 -0.41
C THR A 311 9.34 15.88 0.98
N LYS A 312 9.72 15.15 2.04
CA LYS A 312 9.45 15.43 3.46
C LYS A 312 7.96 15.54 3.80
N GLU A 313 7.09 15.05 2.91
CA GLU A 313 5.63 15.13 3.10
C GLU A 313 5.16 14.02 4.05
N ASN A 314 4.75 14.41 5.26
CA ASN A 314 4.36 13.50 6.34
C ASN A 314 3.20 12.55 5.98
N ASN A 315 2.33 12.94 5.05
CA ASN A 315 1.23 12.08 4.57
C ASN A 315 1.76 10.81 3.89
N ILE A 316 2.95 10.87 3.27
CA ILE A 316 3.61 9.69 2.68
C ILE A 316 4.02 8.70 3.77
N LEU A 317 4.51 9.20 4.92
CA LEU A 317 4.90 8.34 6.04
C LEU A 317 3.72 7.57 6.63
N ILE A 318 2.52 8.17 6.66
CA ILE A 318 1.31 7.49 7.13
C ILE A 318 1.05 6.25 6.27
N ILE A 319 1.09 6.39 4.94
CA ILE A 319 0.87 5.26 4.03
C ILE A 319 2.03 4.26 4.11
N ALA A 320 3.27 4.72 4.25
CA ALA A 320 4.43 3.85 4.42
C ALA A 320 4.30 2.99 5.69
N ALA A 321 4.00 3.61 6.83
CA ALA A 321 3.81 2.94 8.11
C ALA A 321 2.59 2.00 8.10
N ALA A 322 1.47 2.42 7.52
CA ALA A 322 0.29 1.57 7.36
C ALA A 322 0.59 0.36 6.48
N SER A 323 1.37 0.52 5.40
CA SER A 323 1.80 -0.59 4.56
C SER A 323 2.69 -1.57 5.32
N MET A 324 3.62 -1.06 6.15
CA MET A 324 4.43 -1.91 7.02
C MET A 324 3.56 -2.66 8.06
N ALA A 325 2.56 -2.00 8.63
CA ALA A 325 1.60 -2.64 9.52
C ALA A 325 0.78 -3.74 8.82
N MET A 326 0.37 -3.51 7.57
CA MET A 326 -0.31 -4.52 6.74
C MET A 326 0.62 -5.69 6.41
N ALA A 327 1.91 -5.45 6.17
CA ALA A 327 2.91 -6.52 6.02
C ALA A 327 3.03 -7.37 7.29
N ILE A 328 3.09 -6.75 8.48
CA ILE A 328 3.08 -7.45 9.79
C ILE A 328 1.80 -8.29 9.95
N PHE A 329 0.65 -7.76 9.52
CA PHE A 329 -0.62 -8.47 9.58
C PHE A 329 -0.83 -9.47 8.42
N THR A 330 0.14 -9.59 7.52
CA THR A 330 0.14 -10.58 6.42
C THR A 330 0.96 -11.81 6.77
N LYS A 331 2.17 -11.62 7.31
CA LYS A 331 3.11 -12.71 7.65
C LYS A 331 4.03 -12.28 8.80
N ASN A 332 4.50 -13.24 9.61
CA ASN A 332 5.36 -12.94 10.77
C ASN A 332 6.71 -12.35 10.36
N GLU A 333 7.21 -12.66 9.17
CA GLU A 333 8.43 -12.07 8.59
C GLU A 333 8.30 -10.55 8.40
N GLY A 334 7.08 -10.04 8.23
CA GLY A 334 6.79 -8.61 8.27
C GLY A 334 7.27 -7.98 9.57
N LEU A 335 7.05 -8.65 10.70
CA LEU A 335 7.48 -8.18 12.02
C LEU A 335 8.96 -8.44 12.28
N VAL A 336 9.43 -9.66 12.00
CA VAL A 336 10.77 -10.10 12.43
C VAL A 336 11.88 -9.59 11.50
N LEU A 337 11.64 -9.57 10.19
CA LEU A 337 12.67 -9.25 9.20
C LEU A 337 12.50 -7.83 8.66
N TYR A 338 11.29 -7.51 8.20
CA TYR A 338 11.08 -6.30 7.41
C TYR A 338 10.86 -5.04 8.26
N LEU A 339 10.25 -5.16 9.44
CA LEU A 339 10.10 -4.01 10.34
C LEU A 339 11.47 -3.47 10.81
N PRO A 340 12.43 -4.29 11.31
CA PRO A 340 13.76 -3.79 11.63
C PRO A 340 14.45 -3.11 10.43
N ALA A 341 14.37 -3.71 9.24
CA ALA A 341 14.94 -3.11 8.03
C ALA A 341 14.30 -1.75 7.69
N ALA A 342 12.97 -1.63 7.81
CA ALA A 342 12.24 -0.38 7.59
C ALA A 342 12.61 0.68 8.63
N LEU A 343 12.72 0.31 9.92
CA LEU A 343 13.13 1.22 11.00
C LEU A 343 14.57 1.71 10.84
N ILE A 344 15.50 0.84 10.47
CA ILE A 344 16.90 1.22 10.17
C ILE A 344 16.94 2.18 8.98
N THR A 345 16.23 1.86 7.90
CA THR A 345 16.17 2.71 6.70
C THR A 345 15.58 4.08 7.01
N PHE A 346 14.47 4.12 7.74
CA PHE A 346 13.82 5.36 8.14
C PHE A 346 14.70 6.18 9.09
N SER A 347 15.36 5.54 10.06
CA SER A 347 16.30 6.21 10.98
C SER A 347 17.49 6.82 10.22
N TYR A 348 18.05 6.08 9.24
CA TYR A 348 19.10 6.58 8.38
C TYR A 348 18.64 7.79 7.55
N TYR A 349 17.43 7.75 6.99
CA TYR A 349 16.84 8.88 6.28
C TYR A 349 16.62 10.08 7.20
N CYS A 350 16.06 9.88 8.41
CA CYS A 350 15.95 10.94 9.42
C CYS A 350 17.31 11.57 9.78
N TYR A 351 18.38 10.78 9.82
CA TYR A 351 19.73 11.28 10.05
C TYR A 351 20.22 12.14 8.88
N LYS A 352 20.08 11.65 7.63
CA LYS A 352 20.59 12.33 6.42
C LYS A 352 19.78 13.54 6.00
N VAL A 353 18.48 13.58 6.26
CA VAL A 353 17.65 14.71 5.86
C VAL A 353 17.96 15.94 6.72
N ALA A 354 18.28 17.05 6.06
CA ALA A 354 18.34 18.37 6.66
C ALA A 354 16.90 18.82 7.01
N MET A 355 16.51 18.56 8.26
CA MET A 355 15.26 18.95 8.90
C MET A 355 15.57 19.43 10.31
N LYS A 356 14.73 20.32 10.83
CA LYS A 356 14.82 20.75 12.22
C LYS A 356 14.43 19.58 13.15
N LEU A 357 14.90 19.62 14.40
CA LEU A 357 14.70 18.53 15.36
C LEU A 357 13.20 18.27 15.63
N ASP A 358 12.41 19.33 15.78
CA ASP A 358 10.95 19.28 15.96
C ASP A 358 10.25 18.57 14.79
N GLU A 359 10.66 18.87 13.55
CA GLU A 359 10.12 18.20 12.36
C GLU A 359 10.49 16.71 12.32
N LYS A 360 11.72 16.35 12.74
CA LYS A 360 12.15 14.95 12.84
C LYS A 360 11.37 14.19 13.90
N VAL A 361 11.20 14.77 15.10
CA VAL A 361 10.41 14.19 16.19
C VAL A 361 8.97 13.96 15.73
N LYS A 362 8.37 14.93 15.02
CA LYS A 362 7.03 14.79 14.45
C LYS A 362 6.95 13.65 13.43
N ALA A 363 7.92 13.54 12.51
CA ALA A 363 7.96 12.48 11.52
C ALA A 363 8.09 11.09 12.16
N VAL A 364 8.99 10.95 13.13
CA VAL A 364 9.18 9.71 13.90
C VAL A 364 7.92 9.35 14.67
N SER A 365 7.35 10.30 15.41
CA SER A 365 6.13 10.08 16.18
C SER A 365 4.97 9.67 15.28
N LEU A 366 4.82 10.28 14.11
CA LEU A 366 3.77 9.94 13.15
C LEU A 366 3.94 8.52 12.59
N TYR A 367 5.17 8.14 12.21
CA TYR A 367 5.45 6.80 11.69
C TYR A 367 5.18 5.72 12.74
N ILE A 368 5.73 5.89 13.95
CA ILE A 368 5.56 4.94 15.05
C ILE A 368 4.10 4.87 15.50
N LEU A 369 3.43 6.01 15.70
CA LEU A 369 2.03 6.02 16.10
C LEU A 369 1.13 5.35 15.07
N THR A 370 1.35 5.60 13.77
CA THR A 370 0.59 4.93 12.71
C THR A 370 0.83 3.41 12.72
N LEU A 371 2.08 2.99 12.86
CA LEU A 371 2.43 1.56 12.97
C LEU A 371 1.75 0.90 14.18
N CYS A 372 1.80 1.54 15.35
CA CYS A 372 1.19 1.05 16.58
C CYS A 372 -0.34 1.02 16.48
N ILE A 373 -0.99 2.03 15.90
CA ILE A 373 -2.45 2.05 15.74
C ILE A 373 -2.92 0.91 14.82
N VAL A 374 -2.19 0.67 13.72
CA VAL A 374 -2.64 -0.30 12.71
C VAL A 374 -2.22 -1.73 13.07
N ALA A 375 -0.96 -1.98 13.43
CA ALA A 375 -0.46 -3.32 13.76
C ALA A 375 -0.68 -3.71 15.22
N GLY A 376 -0.79 -2.72 16.12
CA GLY A 376 -0.87 -2.94 17.56
C GLY A 376 -1.99 -3.89 17.98
N PRO A 377 -3.22 -3.76 17.45
CA PRO A 377 -4.30 -4.66 17.86
C PRO A 377 -4.03 -6.14 17.55
N TRP A 378 -3.40 -6.45 16.42
CA TRP A 378 -2.98 -7.83 16.13
C TRP A 378 -1.85 -8.29 17.07
N ILE A 379 -0.87 -7.44 17.35
CA ILE A 379 0.24 -7.77 18.26
C ILE A 379 -0.28 -7.99 19.69
N VAL A 380 -1.13 -7.10 20.19
CA VAL A 380 -1.78 -7.22 21.49
C VAL A 380 -2.62 -8.48 21.54
N PHE A 381 -3.37 -8.78 20.48
CA PHE A 381 -4.13 -10.03 20.38
C PHE A 381 -3.21 -11.25 20.53
N LYS A 382 -2.10 -11.32 19.79
CA LYS A 382 -1.14 -12.44 19.94
C LYS A 382 -0.61 -12.56 21.37
N ILE A 383 -0.31 -11.45 22.03
CA ILE A 383 0.17 -11.44 23.42
C ILE A 383 -0.91 -11.96 24.38
N VAL A 384 -2.15 -11.45 24.29
CA VAL A 384 -3.26 -11.83 25.18
C VAL A 384 -3.58 -13.33 25.06
N TYR A 385 -3.50 -13.88 23.87
CA TYR A 385 -3.79 -15.29 23.58
C TYR A 385 -2.54 -16.20 23.57
N ASN A 386 -1.38 -15.72 24.04
CA ASN A 386 -0.12 -16.46 24.08
C ASN A 386 0.31 -17.08 22.73
N ILE A 387 -0.01 -16.41 21.61
CA ILE A 387 0.41 -16.84 20.27
C ILE A 387 1.84 -16.32 20.02
N PRO A 388 2.81 -17.18 19.68
CA PRO A 388 4.18 -16.77 19.35
C PRO A 388 4.21 -15.66 18.30
N LEU A 389 4.96 -14.59 18.56
CA LEU A 389 5.06 -13.45 17.62
C LEU A 389 5.72 -13.84 16.29
N TRP A 390 6.53 -14.89 16.29
CA TRP A 390 7.25 -15.42 15.13
C TRP A 390 6.94 -16.89 14.90
#